data_AF-E1GV53-F1
#
_entry.id   AF-E1GV53-F1
#
_cell.length_a   1.000
_cell.length_b   1.000
_cell.length_c   1.000
_cell.angle_alpha   90.00
_cell.angle_beta   90.00
_cell.angle_gamma   90.00
#
_symmetry.space_group_name_H-M   'P 1'
#
loop_
_entity.id
_entity.type
_entity.pdbx_description
1 polymer ?
#
loop_
_entity_poly.entity_id
_entity_poly.type
_entity_poly.pdbx_seq_one_letter_code
_entity_poly.pdbx_strand_id
1 'polypeptide(L)' 'MQTTDYKITELFCVIDDFCKHFEAENGGKLLLGDDTTKRRRRKASLSDSEIMTILLYFHFGTFRNFKHYYLILHQGDF' A
#
# COMPACT_ATOMS: atom_id res chain seq x y z
N MET A 1 -15.02 -12.59 -3.13
CA MET A 1 -13.69 -13.21 -3.25
C MET A 1 -13.25 -13.60 -1.85
N GLN A 2 -13.37 -14.88 -1.45
CA GLN A 2 -12.89 -15.32 -0.15
C GLN A 2 -11.37 -15.20 -0.15
N THR A 3 -10.88 -14.24 0.61
CA THR A 3 -9.47 -13.99 0.77
C THR A 3 -9.10 -14.50 2.15
N THR A 4 -8.65 -15.74 2.20
CA THR A 4 -8.12 -16.34 3.42
C THR A 4 -6.92 -15.52 3.89
N ASP A 5 -6.79 -15.27 5.20
CA ASP A 5 -5.68 -14.49 5.80
C ASP A 5 -4.29 -14.88 5.26
N TYR A 6 -4.10 -16.18 5.02
CA TYR A 6 -2.89 -16.74 4.41
C TYR A 6 -2.50 -16.08 3.07
N LYS A 7 -3.49 -15.72 2.23
CA LYS A 7 -3.26 -15.06 0.93
C LYS A 7 -2.87 -13.59 1.08
N ILE A 8 -3.36 -12.91 2.13
CA ILE A 8 -3.01 -11.51 2.41
C ILE A 8 -1.56 -11.45 2.89
N THR A 9 -1.18 -12.35 3.79
CA THR A 9 0.21 -12.42 4.29
C THR A 9 1.18 -12.74 3.16
N GLU A 10 0.89 -13.72 2.29
CA GLU A 10 1.74 -14.02 1.14
C GLU A 10 1.88 -12.83 0.19
N LEU A 11 0.77 -12.14 -0.12
CA LEU A 11 0.79 -10.95 -0.96
C LEU A 11 1.62 -9.84 -0.33
N PHE A 12 1.45 -9.59 0.97
CA PHE A 12 2.24 -8.60 1.71
C PHE A 12 3.73 -8.94 1.66
N CYS A 13 4.12 -10.20 1.89
CA CYS A 13 5.52 -10.62 1.80
C CYS A 13 6.13 -10.33 0.42
N VAL A 14 5.43 -10.65 -0.66
CA VAL A 14 5.89 -10.38 -2.03
C VAL A 14 6.05 -8.87 -2.27
N ILE A 15 5.10 -8.07 -1.80
CA ILE A 15 5.14 -6.60 -1.94
C ILE A 15 6.27 -6.01 -1.09
N ASP A 16 6.46 -6.50 0.14
CA ASP A 16 7.50 -6.02 1.05
C ASP A 16 8.90 -6.29 0.50
N ASP A 17 9.13 -7.48 -0.05
CA ASP A 17 10.38 -7.81 -0.73
C ASP A 17 10.59 -6.94 -1.97
N PHE A 18 9.55 -6.73 -2.78
CA PHE A 18 9.61 -5.78 -3.91
C PHE A 18 10.00 -4.37 -3.45
N CYS A 19 9.36 -3.83 -2.41
CA CYS A 19 9.64 -2.48 -1.90
C CYS A 19 11.10 -2.37 -1.40
N LYS A 20 11.63 -3.37 -0.68
CA LYS A 20 13.03 -3.38 -0.24
C LYS A 20 14.00 -3.37 -1.43
N HIS A 21 13.75 -4.22 -2.43
CA HIS A 21 14.57 -4.27 -3.64
C HIS A 21 14.52 -2.95 -4.40
N PHE A 22 13.32 -2.38 -4.56
CA PHE A 22 13.12 -1.11 -5.24
C PHE A 22 13.84 0.04 -4.53
N GLU A 23 13.73 0.14 -3.20
CA GLU A 23 14.44 1.17 -2.42
C GLU A 23 15.96 1.03 -2.54
N ALA A 24 16.48 -0.20 -2.49
CA ALA A 24 17.90 -0.47 -2.64
C ALA A 24 18.43 -0.08 -4.02
N GLU A 25 17.68 -0.39 -5.09
CA GLU A 25 18.07 -0.07 -6.47
C GLU A 25 17.88 1.42 -6.80
N ASN A 26 16.83 2.05 -6.29
CA ASN A 26 16.49 3.44 -6.58
C ASN A 26 17.21 4.42 -5.62
N GLY A 27 17.89 3.93 -4.59
CA GLY A 27 18.69 4.72 -3.65
C GLY A 27 17.90 5.82 -2.95
N GLY A 28 16.62 5.58 -2.66
CA GLY A 28 15.72 6.58 -2.06
C GLY A 28 15.45 7.82 -2.94
N LYS A 29 15.75 7.78 -4.23
CA LYS A 29 15.52 8.88 -5.18
C LYS A 29 14.07 8.98 -5.68
N LEU A 30 13.13 8.33 -5.01
CA LEU A 30 11.71 8.36 -5.38
C LEU A 30 11.22 9.81 -5.53
N LEU A 31 10.89 10.16 -6.77
CA LEU A 31 10.02 11.26 -7.13
C LEU A 31 10.31 12.57 -6.37
N LEU A 32 11.59 12.95 -6.30
CA LEU A 32 11.97 14.35 -6.14
C LEU A 32 11.53 15.08 -7.42
N GLY A 33 10.21 15.29 -7.56
CA GLY A 33 9.68 16.28 -8.48
C GLY A 33 10.34 17.61 -8.15
N ASP A 34 10.63 18.40 -9.18
CA ASP A 34 11.39 19.65 -9.11
C ASP A 34 11.18 20.37 -7.77
N ASP A 35 12.28 20.65 -7.08
CA ASP A 35 12.37 21.26 -5.75
C ASP A 35 11.77 22.70 -5.69
N THR A 36 11.12 23.12 -6.78
CA THR A 36 10.46 24.40 -7.00
C THR A 36 9.21 24.57 -6.12
N THR A 37 8.57 23.47 -5.72
CA THR A 37 7.41 23.52 -4.81
C THR A 37 7.76 22.94 -3.45
N LYS A 38 7.74 23.79 -2.41
CA LYS A 38 7.94 23.35 -1.02
C LYS A 38 6.87 22.34 -0.62
N ARG A 39 7.21 21.05 -0.67
CA ARG A 39 6.34 19.96 -0.21
C ARG A 39 6.53 19.71 1.28
N ARG A 40 5.42 19.40 1.95
CA ARG A 40 5.42 19.03 3.37
C ARG A 40 6.07 17.65 3.54
N ARG A 41 7.26 17.58 4.16
CA ARG A 41 7.95 16.33 4.49
C ARG A 41 7.54 15.78 5.86
N ARG A 42 6.28 15.33 6.00
CA ARG A 42 5.88 14.55 7.18
C ARG A 42 6.19 13.07 6.92
N LYS A 43 6.76 12.40 7.91
CA LYS A 43 6.85 10.93 7.87
C LYS A 43 5.43 10.35 7.84
N ALA A 44 5.18 9.46 6.89
CA ALA A 44 3.98 8.64 6.91
C ALA A 44 4.02 7.68 8.11
N SER A 45 2.86 7.30 8.62
CA SER A 45 2.75 6.27 9.66
C SER A 45 2.85 4.86 9.08
N LEU A 46 2.51 4.70 7.79
CA LEU A 46 2.58 3.45 7.05
C LEU A 46 3.82 3.46 6.16
N SER A 47 4.43 2.29 6.03
CA SER A 47 5.47 1.98 5.05
C SER A 47 4.91 1.90 3.64
N ASP A 48 5.79 1.99 2.64
CA ASP A 48 5.40 1.88 1.23
C ASP A 48 4.81 0.51 0.90
N SER A 49 5.31 -0.57 1.53
CA SER A 49 4.76 -1.91 1.35
C SER A 49 3.35 -2.06 1.92
N GLU A 50 3.06 -1.47 3.07
CA GLU A 50 1.70 -1.39 3.63
C GLU A 50 0.76 -0.60 2.72
N ILE A 51 1.20 0.55 2.22
CA ILE A 51 0.40 1.39 1.31
C ILE A 51 0.13 0.64 0.01
N MET A 52 1.15 0.04 -0.61
CA MET A 52 1.03 -0.75 -1.84
C MET A 52 0.06 -1.92 -1.66
N THR A 53 0.15 -2.62 -0.53
CA THR A 53 -0.75 -3.76 -0.22
C THR A 53 -2.20 -3.29 -0.12
N ILE A 54 -2.47 -2.21 0.62
CA ILE A 54 -3.81 -1.62 0.72
C ILE A 54 -4.36 -1.23 -0.67
N LEU A 55 -3.52 -0.63 -1.51
CA LEU A 55 -3.92 -0.20 -2.86
C LEU A 55 -4.26 -1.37 -3.78
N LEU A 56 -3.43 -2.41 -3.82
CA LEU A 56 -3.72 -3.61 -4.61
C LEU A 56 -5.02 -4.26 -4.16
N TYR A 57 -5.20 -4.40 -2.85
CA TYR A 57 -6.38 -5.04 -2.29
C TYR A 57 -7.67 -4.26 -2.57
N PHE A 58 -7.60 -2.94 -2.42
CA PHE A 58 -8.67 -2.02 -2.79
C PHE A 58 -9.06 -2.18 -4.27
N HIS A 59 -8.06 -2.32 -5.15
CA HIS A 59 -8.29 -2.47 -6.59
C HIS A 59 -8.92 -3.83 -6.93
N PHE A 60 -8.38 -4.94 -6.38
CA PHE A 60 -8.91 -6.29 -6.63
C PHE A 60 -10.31 -6.49 -6.07
N GLY A 61 -10.65 -5.84 -4.96
CA GLY A 61 -11.99 -5.91 -4.41
C GLY A 61 -13.03 -5.04 -5.14
N THR A 62 -12.64 -4.30 -6.18
CA THR A 62 -13.53 -3.45 -7.00
C THR A 62 -14.36 -2.45 -6.19
N PHE A 63 -13.78 -1.94 -5.09
CA PHE A 63 -14.48 -1.02 -4.20
C PHE A 63 -14.61 0.37 -4.82
N ARG A 64 -15.78 1.00 -4.66
CA ARG A 64 -16.06 2.32 -5.25
C ARG A 64 -15.24 3.45 -4.61
N ASN A 65 -14.92 3.34 -3.31
CA ASN A 65 -14.15 4.34 -2.58
C ASN A 65 -13.55 3.73 -1.30
N PHE A 66 -12.50 4.37 -0.77
CA PHE A 66 -11.80 3.91 0.44
C PHE A 66 -12.72 3.81 1.66
N LYS A 67 -13.68 4.72 1.82
CA LYS A 67 -14.62 4.65 2.96
C LYS A 67 -15.40 3.34 2.94
N HIS A 68 -15.92 2.96 1.78
CA HIS A 68 -16.65 1.70 1.60
C HIS A 68 -15.75 0.49 1.86
N TYR A 69 -14.52 0.52 1.36
CA TYR A 69 -13.51 -0.52 1.60
C TYR A 69 -13.24 -0.75 3.10
N TYR A 70 -12.93 0.32 3.84
CA TYR A 70 -12.64 0.23 5.27
C TYR A 70 -13.85 -0.20 6.09
N LEU A 71 -15.06 0.27 5.75
CA LEU A 71 -16.27 -0.15 6.46
C LEU A 71 -16.53 -1.66 6.36
N ILE A 72 -16.32 -2.24 5.18
CA ILE A 72 -16.46 -3.69 4.97
C ILE A 72 -15.40 -4.47 5.75
N LEU A 73 -14.14 -4.01 5.73
CA LEU A 73 -13.06 -4.62 6.52
C LEU A 73 -13.32 -4.56 8.04
N HIS A 74 -13.87 -3.46 8.54
CA HIS A 74 -14.13 -3.29 9.97
C HIS A 74 -15.34 -4.07 10.48
N GLN A 75 -16.30 -4.42 9.61
CA GLN A 75 -17.49 -5.17 10.01
C GLN A 75 -17.27 -6.69 10.09
N GLY A 76 -16.08 -7.20 9.71
CA GLY A 76 -15.77 -8.63 9.83
C GLY A 76 -16.60 -9.53 8.92
N ASP A 77 -17.33 -8.96 7.96
CA ASP A 77 -18.09 -9.71 6.96
C ASP A 77 -17.15 -10.15 5.82
N PHE A 78 -16.31 -11.15 6.11
CA PHE A 78 -15.52 -11.90 5.12
C PHE A 78 -15.61 -13.41 5.36
#